data_AF-A0A259CKM1-F1
#
_entry.id   AF-A0A259CKM1-F1
#
_cell.length_a   1.000
_cell.length_b   1.000
_cell.length_c   1.000
_cell.angle_alpha   90.00
_cell.angle_beta   90.00
_cell.angle_gamma   90.00
#
_symmetry.space_group_name_H-M   'P 1'
#
loop_
_entity.id
_entity.type
_entity.pdbx_description
1 polymer ?
#
loop_
_entity_poly.entity_id
_entity_poly.type
_entity_poly.pdbx_seq_one_letter_code
_entity_poly.pdbx_strand_id
1 'polypeptide(L)'
;IADLWEAFRTVPPVADAAPPHDVGFPFSFRSGLKLWRAAYLDAPVTDALMGTSSPWNRGRQLVEGAAHCAACHTGRTLAGGLDDSARFAGNASLPGGSKAPSILKDDLLAKGWTVANLAYALQSGILPNGDAFGGSMAEVVAEGTSFLNDADREAIATYLLDTEGTGDIPAPAPTKTEAPMAGMDHSQMDMGNGN
;
A
#
# COMPACT_ATOMS: atom_id res chain seq x y z
N ILE A 1 -20.02 -7.11 15.69
CA ILE A 1 -20.75 -5.92 15.18
C ILE A 1 -21.63 -5.29 16.25
N ALA A 2 -22.44 -6.07 16.99
CA ALA A 2 -23.27 -5.54 18.08
C ALA A 2 -22.45 -4.83 19.19
N ASP A 3 -21.32 -5.40 19.61
CA ASP A 3 -20.52 -4.83 20.71
C ASP A 3 -19.83 -3.51 20.33
N LEU A 4 -19.30 -3.42 19.10
CA LEU A 4 -18.71 -2.17 18.59
C LEU A 4 -19.78 -1.08 18.47
N TRP A 5 -20.99 -1.45 18.04
CA TRP A 5 -22.12 -0.54 17.95
C TRP A 5 -22.60 -0.07 19.34
N GLU A 6 -22.62 -0.95 20.33
CA GLU A 6 -22.93 -0.58 21.73
C GLU A 6 -21.85 0.37 22.28
N ALA A 7 -20.58 0.07 22.05
CA ALA A 7 -19.46 0.92 22.47
C ALA A 7 -19.59 2.34 21.90
N PHE A 8 -19.88 2.49 20.60
CA PHE A 8 -20.12 3.82 20.01
C PHE A 8 -21.34 4.54 20.61
N ARG A 9 -22.39 3.82 20.99
CA ARG A 9 -23.56 4.39 21.66
C ARG A 9 -23.30 4.87 23.10
N THR A 10 -22.16 4.51 23.70
CA THR A 10 -21.76 5.05 25.01
C THR A 10 -21.20 6.47 24.94
N VAL A 11 -20.83 6.94 23.74
CA VAL A 11 -20.34 8.31 23.53
C VAL A 11 -21.53 9.28 23.56
N PRO A 12 -21.53 10.31 24.43
CA PRO A 12 -22.61 11.30 24.46
C PRO A 12 -22.78 11.97 23.09
N PRO A 13 -24.03 12.17 22.61
CA PRO A 13 -24.25 12.88 21.37
C PRO A 13 -23.81 14.34 21.51
N VAL A 14 -23.16 14.88 20.48
CA VAL A 14 -22.93 16.32 20.36
C VAL A 14 -24.24 17.02 19.99
N ALA A 15 -24.50 18.19 20.56
CA ALA A 15 -25.74 18.93 20.35
C ALA A 15 -25.82 19.62 18.96
N ASP A 16 -24.69 19.69 18.26
CA ASP A 16 -24.59 20.29 16.94
C ASP A 16 -25.16 19.37 15.87
N ALA A 17 -26.12 19.87 15.10
CA ALA A 17 -26.62 19.16 13.93
C ALA A 17 -25.52 19.03 12.87
N ALA A 18 -25.40 17.84 12.28
CA ALA A 18 -24.53 17.66 11.13
C ALA A 18 -24.97 18.60 9.99
N PRO A 19 -24.03 19.28 9.31
CA PRO A 19 -24.35 20.09 8.15
C PRO A 19 -25.09 19.27 7.07
N PRO A 20 -25.99 19.88 6.29
CA PRO A 20 -26.57 19.21 5.12
C PRO A 20 -25.45 18.79 4.17
N HIS A 21 -25.61 17.62 3.52
CA HIS A 21 -24.61 17.16 2.56
C HIS A 21 -24.60 18.06 1.31
N ASP A 22 -23.42 18.38 0.79
CA ASP A 22 -23.27 19.27 -0.38
C ASP A 22 -23.07 18.49 -1.71
N VAL A 23 -23.43 17.20 -1.73
CA VAL A 23 -23.38 16.39 -2.95
C VAL A 23 -24.57 16.71 -3.85
N GLY A 24 -24.30 17.30 -5.02
CA GLY A 24 -25.29 17.58 -6.05
C GLY A 24 -25.73 16.35 -6.84
N PHE A 25 -26.75 16.52 -7.71
CA PHE A 25 -27.13 15.51 -8.69
C PHE A 25 -25.96 15.22 -9.66
N PRO A 26 -25.70 13.95 -10.02
CA PRO A 26 -26.48 12.74 -9.72
C PRO A 26 -26.15 12.06 -8.38
N PHE A 27 -25.09 12.47 -7.70
CA PHE A 27 -24.59 11.81 -6.48
C PHE A 27 -25.51 11.98 -5.25
N SER A 28 -26.41 12.98 -5.27
CA SER A 28 -27.47 13.15 -4.26
C SER A 28 -28.52 12.02 -4.26
N PHE A 29 -28.68 11.29 -5.37
CA PHE A 29 -29.68 10.24 -5.50
C PHE A 29 -29.19 8.92 -4.88
N ARG A 30 -29.46 8.73 -3.58
CA ARG A 30 -29.01 7.56 -2.80
C ARG A 30 -29.30 6.20 -3.44
N SER A 31 -30.42 6.04 -4.16
CA SER A 31 -30.73 4.77 -4.82
C SER A 31 -29.76 4.44 -5.95
N GLY A 32 -29.11 5.44 -6.56
CA GLY A 32 -28.04 5.25 -7.53
C GLY A 32 -26.84 4.49 -6.93
N LEU A 33 -26.56 4.67 -5.64
CA LEU A 33 -25.52 3.94 -4.93
C LEU A 33 -25.81 2.43 -4.87
N LYS A 34 -27.09 2.02 -4.86
CA LYS A 34 -27.46 0.59 -4.90
C LYS A 34 -27.07 -0.04 -6.23
N LEU A 35 -27.32 0.66 -7.34
CA LEU A 35 -26.93 0.21 -8.67
C LEU A 35 -25.41 0.17 -8.82
N TRP A 36 -24.72 1.21 -8.34
CA TRP A 36 -23.26 1.25 -8.35
C TRP A 36 -22.65 0.09 -7.54
N ARG A 37 -23.18 -0.19 -6.34
CA ARG A 37 -22.75 -1.34 -5.53
C ARG A 37 -22.99 -2.66 -6.26
N ALA A 38 -24.14 -2.83 -6.90
CA ALA A 38 -24.42 -4.05 -7.67
C ALA A 38 -23.44 -4.26 -8.84
N ALA A 39 -22.79 -3.20 -9.33
CA ALA A 39 -21.81 -3.27 -10.42
C ALA A 39 -20.35 -3.38 -9.96
N TYR A 40 -20.00 -2.92 -8.75
CA TYR A 40 -18.60 -2.75 -8.33
C TYR A 40 -18.27 -3.23 -6.91
N LEU A 41 -19.26 -3.71 -6.14
CA LEU A 41 -19.02 -4.21 -4.78
C LEU A 41 -18.99 -5.73 -4.79
N ASP A 42 -17.79 -6.28 -4.85
CA ASP A 42 -17.52 -7.71 -4.69
C ASP A 42 -16.88 -8.01 -3.34
N ALA A 43 -17.11 -9.22 -2.84
CA ALA A 43 -16.43 -9.71 -1.65
C ALA A 43 -14.93 -9.92 -1.97
N PRO A 44 -14.01 -9.54 -1.07
CA PRO A 44 -12.59 -9.71 -1.31
C PRO A 44 -12.23 -11.21 -1.37
N VAL A 45 -11.49 -11.59 -2.40
CA VAL A 45 -11.09 -12.98 -2.66
C VAL A 45 -9.95 -13.36 -1.73
N THR A 46 -10.27 -13.78 -0.50
CA THR A 46 -9.31 -13.95 0.61
C THR A 46 -9.23 -15.37 1.17
N ASP A 47 -10.05 -16.29 0.65
CA ASP A 47 -10.03 -17.69 1.07
C ASP A 47 -8.68 -18.35 0.84
N ALA A 48 -8.24 -19.18 1.79
CA ALA A 48 -6.99 -19.91 1.66
C ALA A 48 -7.01 -20.81 0.41
N LEU A 49 -5.97 -20.72 -0.41
CA LEU A 49 -5.77 -21.56 -1.58
C LEU A 49 -4.94 -22.79 -1.19
N MET A 50 -5.42 -23.97 -1.55
CA MET A 50 -4.65 -25.18 -1.36
C MET A 50 -3.44 -25.22 -2.29
N GLY A 51 -2.31 -25.73 -1.81
CA GLY A 51 -1.07 -25.80 -2.57
C GLY A 51 -0.18 -24.56 -2.45
N THR A 52 -0.63 -23.51 -1.77
CA THR A 52 0.18 -22.33 -1.45
C THR A 52 0.64 -22.34 0.02
N SER A 53 1.67 -21.55 0.33
CA SER A 53 2.21 -21.47 1.68
C SER A 53 1.28 -20.71 2.64
N SER A 54 1.43 -20.95 3.96
CA SER A 54 0.68 -20.19 4.97
C SER A 54 0.98 -18.68 4.94
N PRO A 55 2.25 -18.23 4.81
CA PRO A 55 2.56 -16.81 4.63
C PRO A 55 1.91 -16.21 3.39
N TRP A 56 1.86 -16.95 2.28
CA TRP A 56 1.20 -16.49 1.06
C TRP A 56 -0.29 -16.26 1.28
N ASN A 57 -0.99 -17.21 1.89
CA ASN A 57 -2.43 -17.09 2.18
C ASN A 57 -2.72 -15.92 3.14
N ARG A 58 -1.84 -15.71 4.12
CA ARG A 58 -1.93 -14.54 5.01
C ARG A 58 -1.73 -13.24 4.24
N GLY A 59 -0.75 -13.20 3.34
CA GLY A 59 -0.48 -12.05 2.48
C GLY A 59 -1.66 -11.70 1.59
N ARG A 60 -2.25 -12.70 0.93
CA ARG A 60 -3.47 -12.56 0.14
C ARG A 60 -4.61 -11.97 0.96
N GLN A 61 -4.84 -12.49 2.17
CA GLN A 61 -5.88 -11.97 3.07
C GLN A 61 -5.67 -10.49 3.40
N LEU A 62 -4.43 -10.09 3.66
CA LEU A 62 -4.09 -8.71 3.99
C LEU A 62 -4.20 -7.80 2.77
N VAL A 63 -3.61 -8.18 1.64
CA VAL A 63 -3.54 -7.36 0.42
C VAL A 63 -4.90 -7.20 -0.26
N GLU A 64 -5.62 -8.30 -0.45
CA GLU A 64 -6.93 -8.30 -1.12
C GLU A 64 -8.06 -7.88 -0.17
N GLY A 65 -7.88 -8.07 1.13
CA GLY A 65 -8.85 -7.76 2.17
C GLY A 65 -8.44 -6.56 3.00
N ALA A 66 -7.89 -6.82 4.19
CA ALA A 66 -7.80 -5.83 5.27
C ALA A 66 -7.07 -4.52 4.90
N ALA A 67 -5.99 -4.60 4.14
CA ALA A 67 -5.16 -3.46 3.75
C ALA A 67 -5.64 -2.78 2.46
N HIS A 68 -6.56 -3.39 1.70
CA HIS A 68 -7.19 -2.82 0.50
C HIS A 68 -6.20 -2.23 -0.51
N CYS A 69 -5.07 -2.88 -0.79
CA CYS A 69 -3.99 -2.32 -1.60
C CYS A 69 -4.47 -1.89 -3.00
N ALA A 70 -5.45 -2.62 -3.56
CA ALA A 70 -6.06 -2.33 -4.86
C ALA A 70 -6.81 -0.97 -4.89
N ALA A 71 -7.22 -0.43 -3.74
CA ALA A 71 -8.00 0.81 -3.69
C ALA A 71 -7.21 2.02 -4.21
N CYS A 72 -5.89 2.01 -4.03
CA CYS A 72 -4.98 3.03 -4.55
C CYS A 72 -4.20 2.52 -5.76
N HIS A 73 -3.76 1.26 -5.77
CA HIS A 73 -2.90 0.71 -6.81
C HIS A 73 -3.64 0.15 -8.04
N THR A 74 -4.95 0.36 -8.14
CA THR A 74 -5.74 0.03 -9.34
C THR A 74 -6.41 1.28 -9.89
N GLY A 75 -6.45 1.39 -11.21
CA GLY A 75 -7.17 2.45 -11.92
C GLY A 75 -8.67 2.42 -11.63
N ARG A 76 -9.36 3.50 -12.02
CA ARG A 76 -10.82 3.59 -11.92
C ARG A 76 -11.47 3.65 -13.30
N THR A 77 -12.61 2.99 -13.43
CA THR A 77 -13.51 3.14 -14.57
C THR A 77 -14.14 4.54 -14.59
N LEU A 78 -14.80 4.91 -15.68
CA LEU A 78 -15.51 6.19 -15.79
C LEU A 78 -16.61 6.38 -14.72
N ALA A 79 -17.17 5.28 -14.20
CA ALA A 79 -18.15 5.31 -13.12
C ALA A 79 -17.52 5.26 -11.70
N GLY A 80 -16.19 5.36 -11.61
CA GLY A 80 -15.45 5.47 -10.34
C GLY A 80 -15.18 4.14 -9.62
N GLY A 81 -15.69 3.02 -10.10
CA GLY A 81 -15.33 1.68 -9.62
C GLY A 81 -13.91 1.28 -10.04
N LEU A 82 -13.29 0.32 -9.34
CA LEU A 82 -11.98 -0.19 -9.73
C LEU A 82 -12.05 -0.87 -11.11
N ASP A 83 -10.99 -0.72 -11.90
CA ASP A 83 -10.83 -1.44 -13.16
C ASP A 83 -10.07 -2.75 -12.92
N ASP A 84 -10.82 -3.84 -12.75
CA ASP A 84 -10.23 -5.15 -12.47
C ASP A 84 -9.36 -5.69 -13.60
N SER A 85 -9.52 -5.21 -14.84
CA SER A 85 -8.66 -5.61 -15.96
C SER A 85 -7.22 -5.09 -15.81
N ALA A 86 -7.03 -4.06 -15.00
CA ALA A 86 -5.75 -3.43 -14.69
C ALA A 86 -5.46 -3.46 -13.17
N ARG A 87 -5.93 -4.50 -12.48
CA ARG A 87 -5.72 -4.67 -11.04
C ARG A 87 -4.23 -4.58 -10.71
N PHE A 88 -3.88 -3.74 -9.73
CA PHE A 88 -2.50 -3.47 -9.27
C PHE A 88 -1.57 -2.78 -10.28
N ALA A 89 -2.03 -2.44 -11.48
CA ALA A 89 -1.21 -1.78 -12.51
C ALA A 89 -0.91 -0.29 -12.22
N GLY A 90 -1.34 0.21 -11.07
CA GLY A 90 -1.15 1.59 -10.63
C GLY A 90 -2.35 2.49 -10.95
N ASN A 91 -2.27 3.72 -10.45
CA ASN A 91 -3.28 4.74 -10.66
C ASN A 91 -2.63 6.12 -10.80
N ALA A 92 -2.77 6.73 -11.97
CA ALA A 92 -2.17 8.03 -12.29
C ALA A 92 -3.01 9.23 -11.81
N SER A 93 -4.19 8.99 -11.25
CA SER A 93 -5.20 10.02 -10.95
C SER A 93 -5.90 9.73 -9.62
N LEU A 94 -5.14 9.67 -8.53
CA LEU A 94 -5.74 9.57 -7.20
C LEU A 94 -6.42 10.89 -6.80
N PRO A 95 -7.43 10.84 -5.91
CA PRO A 95 -7.98 12.04 -5.30
C PRO A 95 -6.87 12.89 -4.68
N GLY A 96 -6.93 14.21 -4.90
CA GLY A 96 -5.88 15.14 -4.43
C GLY A 96 -4.67 15.26 -5.37
N GLY A 97 -4.65 14.56 -6.51
CA GLY A 97 -3.63 14.72 -7.55
C GLY A 97 -2.37 13.87 -7.36
N SER A 98 -2.33 13.00 -6.36
CA SER A 98 -1.26 12.03 -6.16
C SER A 98 -1.38 10.86 -7.15
N LYS A 99 -0.37 9.99 -7.16
CA LYS A 99 -0.30 8.79 -8.01
C LYS A 99 0.11 7.59 -7.17
N ALA A 100 -0.41 6.43 -7.52
CA ALA A 100 0.09 5.15 -7.03
C ALA A 100 0.82 4.42 -8.16
N PRO A 101 2.06 3.96 -7.94
CA PRO A 101 2.77 3.16 -8.94
C PRO A 101 2.12 1.77 -9.09
N SER A 102 2.44 1.08 -10.17
CA SER A 102 2.17 -0.36 -10.27
C SER A 102 2.86 -1.13 -9.14
N ILE A 103 2.15 -2.12 -8.60
CA ILE A 103 2.64 -3.13 -7.65
C ILE A 103 2.50 -4.55 -8.22
N LEU A 104 2.42 -4.67 -9.54
CA LEU A 104 2.54 -5.97 -10.22
C LEU A 104 3.91 -6.59 -9.91
N LYS A 105 3.94 -7.93 -9.80
CA LYS A 105 5.15 -8.72 -9.51
C LYS A 105 6.34 -8.29 -10.38
N ASP A 106 6.15 -8.24 -11.70
CA ASP A 106 7.24 -7.92 -12.64
C ASP A 106 7.76 -6.49 -12.46
N ASP A 107 6.88 -5.53 -12.18
CA ASP A 107 7.25 -4.13 -11.95
C ASP A 107 7.99 -3.95 -10.61
N LEU A 108 7.59 -4.71 -9.59
CA LEU A 108 8.27 -4.74 -8.30
C LEU A 108 9.68 -5.33 -8.46
N LEU A 109 9.79 -6.47 -9.14
CA LEU A 109 11.08 -7.12 -9.40
C LEU A 109 12.00 -6.23 -10.25
N ALA A 110 11.48 -5.56 -11.29
CA ALA A 110 12.23 -4.64 -12.13
C ALA A 110 12.80 -3.44 -11.33
N LYS A 111 12.13 -3.03 -10.25
CA LYS A 111 12.58 -1.98 -9.33
C LYS A 111 13.49 -2.49 -8.21
N GLY A 112 13.83 -3.79 -8.19
CA GLY A 112 14.71 -4.39 -7.20
C GLY A 112 14.03 -4.65 -5.84
N TRP A 113 12.70 -4.73 -5.81
CA TRP A 113 12.00 -5.14 -4.61
C TRP A 113 12.23 -6.62 -4.33
N THR A 114 12.40 -6.93 -3.06
CA THR A 114 12.56 -8.25 -2.48
C THR A 114 11.62 -8.36 -1.29
N VAL A 115 11.34 -9.57 -0.80
CA VAL A 115 10.45 -9.74 0.36
C VAL A 115 10.97 -8.95 1.55
N ALA A 116 12.28 -9.02 1.81
CA ALA A 116 12.93 -8.36 2.93
C ALA A 116 12.84 -6.82 2.83
N ASN A 117 13.22 -6.24 1.69
CA ASN A 117 13.23 -4.77 1.57
C ASN A 117 11.82 -4.17 1.44
N LEU A 118 10.85 -4.91 0.88
CA LEU A 118 9.46 -4.48 0.85
C LEU A 118 8.83 -4.55 2.24
N ALA A 119 9.06 -5.62 2.99
CA ALA A 119 8.61 -5.72 4.38
C ALA A 119 9.20 -4.59 5.24
N TYR A 120 10.50 -4.30 5.07
CA TYR A 120 11.16 -3.19 5.75
C TYR A 120 10.59 -1.82 5.35
N ALA A 121 10.30 -1.60 4.07
CA ALA A 121 9.69 -0.36 3.61
C ALA A 121 8.28 -0.17 4.18
N LEU A 122 7.50 -1.25 4.29
CA LEU A 122 6.18 -1.23 4.95
C LEU A 122 6.26 -1.02 6.46
N GLN A 123 7.42 -1.25 7.08
CA GLN A 123 7.66 -0.96 8.49
C GLN A 123 8.10 0.49 8.70
N SER A 124 9.09 0.94 7.92
CA SER A 124 9.87 2.16 8.18
C SER A 124 9.48 3.35 7.29
N GLY A 125 8.84 3.08 6.15
CA GLY A 125 8.60 4.06 5.10
C GLY A 125 9.79 4.28 4.16
N ILE A 126 10.91 3.58 4.37
CA ILE A 126 12.16 3.78 3.62
C ILE A 126 12.28 2.77 2.48
N LEU A 127 12.55 3.27 1.27
CA LEU A 127 12.73 2.49 0.05
C LEU A 127 14.12 1.84 -0.01
N PRO A 128 14.32 0.82 -0.87
CA PRO A 128 15.59 0.12 -1.02
C PRO A 128 16.76 1.02 -1.45
N ASN A 129 16.47 2.14 -2.11
CA ASN A 129 17.45 3.14 -2.53
C ASN A 129 17.72 4.22 -1.48
N GLY A 130 17.12 4.13 -0.28
CA GLY A 130 17.29 5.10 0.81
C GLY A 130 16.32 6.28 0.78
N ASP A 131 15.49 6.42 -0.25
CA ASP A 131 14.42 7.42 -0.27
C ASP A 131 13.29 7.04 0.71
N ALA A 132 12.33 7.95 0.92
CA ALA A 132 11.11 7.67 1.69
C ALA A 132 9.87 7.62 0.78
N PHE A 133 8.86 6.84 1.17
CA PHE A 133 7.56 6.92 0.53
C PHE A 133 7.03 8.36 0.65
N GLY A 134 6.48 8.86 -0.45
CA GLY A 134 5.82 10.17 -0.49
C GLY A 134 4.30 10.06 -0.50
N GLY A 135 3.64 11.20 -0.25
CA GLY A 135 2.19 11.33 -0.37
C GLY A 135 1.40 10.35 0.51
N SER A 136 0.26 9.89 0.00
CA SER A 136 -0.66 9.02 0.74
C SER A 136 -0.05 7.67 1.15
N MET A 137 1.01 7.20 0.48
CA MET A 137 1.68 5.97 0.90
C MET A 137 2.46 6.15 2.21
N ALA A 138 3.03 7.34 2.46
CA ALA A 138 3.69 7.65 3.72
C ALA A 138 2.71 7.55 4.90
N GLU A 139 1.48 8.06 4.71
CA GLU A 139 0.40 7.97 5.71
C GLU A 139 -0.04 6.52 5.94
N VAL A 140 -0.17 5.72 4.87
CA VAL A 140 -0.50 4.27 4.98
C VAL A 140 0.54 3.52 5.81
N VAL A 141 1.81 3.88 5.69
CA VAL A 141 2.87 3.27 6.52
C VAL A 141 2.79 3.79 7.95
N ALA A 142 2.79 5.10 8.15
CA ALA A 142 2.80 5.72 9.47
C ALA A 142 1.59 5.33 10.32
N GLU A 143 0.40 5.27 9.72
CA GLU A 143 -0.88 5.05 10.40
C GLU A 143 -1.44 3.64 10.21
N GLY A 144 -0.67 2.73 9.60
CA GLY A 144 -1.14 1.40 9.21
C GLY A 144 -0.06 0.34 9.29
N THR A 145 0.69 0.15 8.21
CA THR A 145 1.56 -1.03 8.06
C THR A 145 2.72 -1.06 9.04
N SER A 146 3.11 0.07 9.62
CA SER A 146 4.12 0.15 10.70
C SER A 146 3.66 -0.56 11.99
N PHE A 147 2.35 -0.65 12.24
CA PHE A 147 1.77 -1.33 13.42
C PHE A 147 1.59 -2.84 13.24
N LEU A 148 1.76 -3.35 12.02
CA LEU A 148 1.73 -4.79 11.78
C LEU A 148 2.92 -5.48 12.45
N ASN A 149 2.77 -6.76 12.78
CA ASN A 149 3.93 -7.57 13.17
C ASN A 149 4.78 -7.88 11.92
N ASP A 150 6.01 -8.34 12.13
CA ASP A 150 6.95 -8.62 11.04
C ASP A 150 6.43 -9.71 10.09
N ALA A 151 5.81 -10.76 10.63
CA ALA A 151 5.25 -11.85 9.83
C ALA A 151 4.14 -11.38 8.88
N ASP A 152 3.31 -10.41 9.29
CA ASP A 152 2.26 -9.84 8.45
C ASP A 152 2.84 -8.97 7.32
N ARG A 153 3.90 -8.20 7.59
CA ARG A 153 4.61 -7.43 6.55
C ARG A 153 5.31 -8.34 5.55
N GLU A 154 5.98 -9.39 6.04
CA GLU A 154 6.59 -10.41 5.20
C GLU A 154 5.55 -11.16 4.36
N ALA A 155 4.38 -11.46 4.94
CA ALA A 155 3.28 -12.11 4.24
C ALA A 155 2.76 -11.21 3.09
N ILE A 156 2.54 -9.92 3.35
CA ILE A 156 2.16 -8.94 2.32
C ILE A 156 3.20 -8.93 1.19
N ALA A 157 4.48 -8.81 1.54
CA ALA A 157 5.56 -8.75 0.56
C ALA A 157 5.69 -10.07 -0.24
N THR A 158 5.52 -11.21 0.41
CA THR A 158 5.50 -12.55 -0.20
C THR A 158 4.40 -12.65 -1.24
N TYR A 159 3.18 -12.23 -0.91
CA TYR A 159 2.04 -12.27 -1.84
C TYR A 159 2.26 -11.36 -3.06
N LEU A 160 2.73 -10.13 -2.85
CA LEU A 160 2.95 -9.18 -3.94
C LEU A 160 4.08 -9.59 -4.90
N LEU A 161 5.10 -10.30 -4.39
CA LEU A 161 6.21 -10.82 -5.19
C LEU A 161 5.97 -12.23 -5.76
N ASP A 162 4.84 -12.85 -5.41
CA ASP A 162 4.41 -14.15 -5.92
C ASP A 162 2.89 -14.20 -6.02
N THR A 163 2.28 -13.41 -6.89
CA THR A 163 0.81 -13.32 -6.99
C THR A 163 0.12 -14.63 -7.39
N GLU A 164 0.86 -15.59 -7.96
CA GLU A 164 0.36 -16.90 -8.37
C GLU A 164 0.53 -17.99 -7.29
N GLY A 165 1.31 -17.70 -6.25
CA GLY A 165 1.55 -18.64 -5.15
C GLY A 165 2.41 -19.84 -5.55
N THR A 166 3.29 -19.68 -6.54
CA THR A 166 4.17 -20.76 -7.01
C THR A 166 5.28 -21.08 -6.01
N GLY A 167 5.57 -20.16 -5.09
CA GLY A 167 6.74 -20.20 -4.22
C GLY A 167 8.02 -19.72 -4.91
N ASP A 168 7.96 -19.37 -6.20
CA ASP A 168 9.11 -18.89 -6.97
C ASP A 168 9.25 -17.37 -6.83
N ILE A 169 9.79 -16.96 -5.68
CA ILE A 169 10.24 -15.59 -5.45
C ILE A 169 11.72 -15.52 -5.81
N PRO A 170 12.11 -14.71 -6.83
CA PRO A 170 13.51 -14.54 -7.18
C PRO A 170 14.33 -14.11 -5.97
N ALA A 171 15.48 -14.75 -5.78
CA ALA A 171 16.43 -14.32 -4.76
C ALA A 171 16.86 -12.86 -5.03
N PRO A 172 17.16 -12.07 -3.98
CA PRO A 172 17.68 -10.72 -4.14
C PRO A 172 18.83 -10.70 -5.13
N ALA A 173 18.74 -9.87 -6.17
CA ALA A 173 19.92 -9.57 -6.98
C ALA A 173 20.99 -8.99 -6.04
N PRO A 174 22.27 -9.36 -6.18
CA PRO A 174 23.32 -8.76 -5.37
C PRO A 174 23.24 -7.24 -5.54
N THR A 175 23.15 -6.52 -4.43
CA THR A 175 23.21 -5.06 -4.42
C THR A 175 24.39 -4.63 -5.28
N LYS A 176 24.15 -3.79 -6.29
CA LYS A 176 25.25 -3.11 -6.96
C LYS A 176 25.98 -2.34 -5.88
N THR A 177 27.16 -2.82 -5.49
CA THR A 177 28.05 -2.06 -4.61
C THR A 177 28.27 -0.73 -5.32
N GLU A 178 27.63 0.34 -4.85
CA GLU A 178 28.11 1.67 -5.19
C GLU A 178 29.57 1.69 -4.76
N ALA A 179 30.44 1.99 -5.73
CA ALA A 179 31.86 2.13 -5.45
C ALA A 179 31.98 3.07 -4.25
N PRO A 180 32.77 2.71 -3.21
CA PRO A 180 32.98 3.61 -2.09
C PRO A 180 33.40 4.96 -2.68
N MET A 181 32.83 6.05 -2.15
CA MET A 181 33.17 7.43 -2.49
C MET A 181 34.69 7.63 -2.36
N ALA A 182 35.42 7.27 -3.40
CA ALA A 182 36.85 7.45 -3.51
C ALA A 182 37.05 8.92 -3.83
N GLY A 183 37.40 9.72 -2.81
CA GLY A 183 37.89 11.07 -3.07
C GLY A 183 37.60 12.15 -2.06
N MET A 184 37.35 11.86 -0.77
CA MET A 184 37.64 12.86 0.26
C MET A 184 38.98 12.53 0.90
N ASP A 185 40.04 13.00 0.24
CA ASP A 185 41.37 13.06 0.80
C ASP A 185 41.37 14.02 2.00
N HIS A 186 41.40 13.47 3.21
CA HIS A 186 41.50 14.23 4.45
C HIS A 186 42.87 14.91 4.65
N SER A 187 43.80 14.77 3.70
CA SER A 187 45.18 15.29 3.80
C SER A 187 45.33 16.78 3.43
N GLN A 188 44.25 17.49 3.10
CA GLN A 188 44.29 18.91 2.68
C GLN A 188 43.62 19.87 3.66
N MET A 189 43.37 19.48 4.91
CA MET A 189 43.01 20.47 5.95
C MET A 189 44.27 21.23 6.40
N ASP A 190 44.58 22.31 5.68
CA ASP A 190 45.49 23.36 6.11
C ASP A 190 44.95 24.00 7.41
N MET A 191 45.56 23.61 8.52
CA MET A 191 45.41 24.28 9.82
C MET A 191 46.37 25.47 9.88
N GLY A 192 46.12 26.47 9.03
CA GLY A 192 46.81 27.74 9.06
C GLY A 192 46.33 28.60 10.24
N ASN A 193 46.93 28.40 11.41
CA ASN A 193 46.82 29.34 12.53
C ASN A 193 47.92 30.41 12.38
N GLY A 194 47.59 31.52 11.73
CA GLY A 194 48.45 32.67 11.55
C GLY A 194 48.01 33.86 12.41
N ASN A 195 48.89 34.20 13.36
CA ASN A 195 48.93 35.34 14.29
C ASN A 195 48.26 36.65 13.84
#